data_AF-A0AAE4R481-F1
#
_entry.id   AF-A0AAE4R481-F1
#
_cell.length_a   1.000
_cell.length_b   1.000
_cell.length_c   1.000
_cell.angle_alpha   90.00
_cell.angle_beta   90.00
_cell.angle_gamma   90.00
#
_symmetry.space_group_name_H-M   'P 1'
#
loop_
_entity.id
_entity.type
_entity.pdbx_description
1 polymer ?
#
loop_
_entity_poly.entity_id
_entity_poly.type
_entity_poly.pdbx_seq_one_letter_code
_entity_poly.pdbx_strand_id
1 'polypeptide(L)'
;MELPNDRHGLILRSDTVGTHTTDDTLQRMVTGKALYRLWPGAMTDFTTVNELDAIEKHRLTVIAAASAGRPGRLFSHVSAAAIHRLPVLWPQLSHVHVTSPKVGKRAAKIVRHQAVVEPQDIEVVDGVTVTSIERTACDVARLGTDRQALAVLDAALRRDARPERLRQILDSCRGFKGVEMLRRTLPHANASSESVGESLSRAIMLESPDLPVPQQQVEIVDDHGKFIARVDFLLANRVVGEFDGMIKYNGTVGDDPAWKTVVDEKVREDKLRAQGYTVVRWTWQDLADKAAFYAQIKKALRSAGVE
;
A
#
# COMPACT_ATOMS: atom_id res chain seq x y z
N MET A 1 -4.81 26.89 -26.61
CA MET A 1 -3.58 26.34 -27.21
C MET A 1 -3.42 24.97 -26.62
N GLU A 2 -3.58 23.92 -27.43
CA GLU A 2 -3.45 22.55 -26.97
C GLU A 2 -1.96 22.22 -26.91
N LEU A 3 -1.45 21.95 -25.71
CA LEU A 3 -0.04 21.62 -25.50
C LEU A 3 0.16 20.12 -25.76
N PRO A 4 1.27 19.72 -26.41
CA PRO A 4 1.58 18.31 -26.58
C PRO A 4 1.70 17.65 -25.21
N ASN A 5 1.02 16.52 -25.04
CA ASN A 5 1.09 15.71 -23.83
C ASN A 5 1.26 14.22 -24.17
N ASP A 6 1.89 13.50 -23.25
CA ASP A 6 2.07 12.05 -23.38
C ASP A 6 0.80 11.27 -22.94
N ARG A 7 0.85 9.94 -23.03
CA ARG A 7 -0.25 9.06 -22.61
C ARG A 7 -0.65 9.16 -21.13
N HIS A 8 0.16 9.84 -20.31
CA HIS A 8 -0.10 10.09 -18.88
C HIS A 8 -0.54 11.54 -18.62
N GLY A 9 -0.79 12.32 -19.68
CA GLY A 9 -1.17 13.74 -19.59
C GLY A 9 0.01 14.66 -19.28
N LEU A 10 1.25 14.18 -19.35
CA LEU A 10 2.43 14.99 -19.05
C LEU A 10 2.80 15.86 -20.23
N ILE A 11 2.96 17.15 -19.96
CA ILE A 11 3.52 18.13 -20.87
C ILE A 11 5.00 18.28 -20.51
N LEU A 12 5.89 17.81 -21.38
CA LEU A 12 7.33 17.96 -21.20
C LEU A 12 7.81 19.26 -21.81
N ARG A 13 8.65 19.99 -21.09
CA ARG A 13 9.28 21.22 -21.59
C ARG A 13 10.08 20.98 -22.87
N SER A 14 10.73 19.82 -23.00
CA SER A 14 11.44 19.41 -24.21
C SER A 14 10.55 19.37 -25.44
N ASP A 15 9.29 18.98 -25.26
CA ASP A 15 8.36 18.70 -26.36
C ASP A 15 7.63 19.97 -26.80
N THR A 16 7.70 21.03 -25.99
CA THR A 16 7.26 22.38 -26.36
C THR A 16 8.30 23.14 -27.19
N VAL A 17 9.52 22.62 -27.34
CA VAL A 17 10.54 23.26 -28.17
C VAL A 17 10.12 23.20 -29.64
N GLY A 18 10.08 24.36 -30.30
CA GLY A 18 9.62 24.47 -31.69
C GLY A 18 8.13 24.77 -31.83
N THR A 19 7.38 24.85 -30.73
CA THR A 19 6.01 25.42 -30.73
C THR A 19 6.07 26.92 -30.45
N HIS A 20 4.93 27.62 -30.57
CA HIS A 20 4.80 29.03 -30.16
C HIS A 20 4.73 29.22 -28.63
N THR A 21 5.00 28.18 -27.82
CA THR A 21 4.97 28.23 -26.37
C THR A 21 6.36 28.52 -25.79
N THR A 22 6.51 29.64 -25.10
CA THR A 22 7.77 30.01 -24.43
C THR A 22 7.82 29.52 -22.98
N ASP A 23 9.03 29.45 -22.40
CA ASP A 23 9.22 29.16 -20.97
C ASP A 23 8.44 30.12 -20.06
N ASP A 24 8.42 31.41 -20.39
CA ASP A 24 7.65 32.42 -19.65
C ASP A 24 6.15 32.14 -19.72
N THR A 25 5.68 31.58 -20.84
CA THR A 25 4.27 31.19 -21.01
C THR A 25 3.95 29.99 -20.14
N LEU A 26 4.80 28.96 -20.13
CA LEU A 26 4.66 27.82 -19.22
C LEU A 26 4.70 28.25 -17.76
N GLN A 27 5.60 29.16 -17.39
CA GLN A 27 5.70 29.69 -16.03
C GLN A 27 4.44 30.48 -15.65
N ARG A 28 3.91 31.32 -16.55
CA ARG A 28 2.63 32.02 -16.35
C ARG A 28 1.46 31.05 -16.18
N MET A 29 1.40 29.96 -16.97
CA MET A 29 0.37 28.93 -16.84
C MET A 29 0.46 28.17 -15.51
N VAL A 30 1.67 27.93 -14.99
CA VAL A 30 1.85 27.35 -13.66
C VAL A 30 1.43 28.32 -12.55
N THR A 31 1.87 29.58 -12.61
CA THR A 31 1.48 30.61 -11.63
C THR A 31 -0.03 30.86 -11.64
N GLY A 32 -0.64 30.83 -12.83
CA GLY A 32 -2.09 30.99 -13.04
C GLY A 32 -2.92 29.73 -12.77
N LYS A 33 -2.32 28.64 -12.29
CA LYS A 33 -3.00 27.36 -12.01
C LYS A 33 -3.73 26.74 -13.21
N ALA A 34 -3.26 27.00 -14.43
CA ALA A 34 -3.64 26.20 -15.60
C ALA A 34 -2.82 24.90 -15.66
N LEU A 35 -1.55 24.96 -15.25
CA LEU A 35 -0.67 23.80 -15.16
C LEU A 35 -0.18 23.60 -13.73
N TYR A 36 0.08 22.34 -13.38
CA TYR A 36 0.77 21.95 -12.17
C TYR A 36 2.18 21.42 -12.49
N ARG A 37 3.21 21.92 -11.79
CA ARG A 37 4.58 21.41 -11.95
C ARG A 37 4.84 20.22 -11.03
N LEU A 38 4.82 19.02 -11.60
CA LEU A 38 5.18 17.78 -10.89
C LEU A 38 6.69 17.68 -10.69
N TRP A 39 7.46 17.90 -11.77
CA TRP A 39 8.90 17.72 -11.80
C TRP A 39 9.59 18.86 -12.57
N PRO A 40 10.87 19.19 -12.31
CA PRO A 40 11.62 20.08 -13.19
C PRO A 40 11.59 19.59 -14.65
N GLY A 41 10.94 20.36 -15.53
CA GLY A 41 10.80 20.03 -16.95
C GLY A 41 9.55 19.21 -17.32
N ALA A 42 8.69 18.84 -16.37
CA ALA A 42 7.42 18.16 -16.64
C ALA A 42 6.26 18.77 -15.85
N MET A 43 5.17 19.04 -16.56
CA MET A 43 3.94 19.63 -16.06
C MET A 43 2.74 18.78 -16.48
N THR A 44 1.57 19.09 -15.95
CA THR A 44 0.29 18.52 -16.35
C THR A 44 -0.80 19.54 -16.06
N ASP A 45 -2.01 19.30 -16.55
CA ASP A 45 -3.17 20.09 -16.20
C ASP A 45 -3.37 20.18 -14.67
N PHE A 46 -3.71 21.36 -14.17
CA PHE A 46 -3.85 21.61 -12.73
C PHE A 46 -5.06 20.89 -12.13
N THR A 47 -6.20 20.87 -12.84
CA THR A 47 -7.43 20.26 -12.33
C THR A 47 -7.25 18.76 -12.16
N THR A 48 -6.63 18.12 -13.15
CA THR A 48 -6.29 16.69 -13.14
C THR A 48 -5.53 16.30 -11.86
N VAL A 49 -4.46 17.03 -11.51
CA VAL A 49 -3.64 16.70 -10.33
C VAL A 49 -4.32 17.01 -9.01
N ASN A 50 -5.20 18.01 -8.99
CA ASN A 50 -5.88 18.41 -7.76
C ASN A 50 -6.93 17.39 -7.31
N GLU A 51 -7.43 16.58 -8.23
CA GLU A 51 -8.39 15.50 -7.96
C GLU A 51 -7.70 14.18 -7.56
N LEU A 52 -6.40 14.04 -7.82
CA LEU A 52 -5.63 12.85 -7.45
C LEU A 52 -5.40 12.77 -5.94
N ASP A 53 -5.52 11.56 -5.40
CA ASP A 53 -4.99 11.28 -4.07
C ASP A 53 -3.45 11.45 -4.02
N ALA A 54 -2.91 11.46 -2.80
CA ALA A 54 -1.48 11.67 -2.61
C ALA A 54 -0.60 10.59 -3.28
N ILE A 55 -1.08 9.35 -3.35
CA ILE A 55 -0.35 8.20 -3.92
C ILE A 55 -0.30 8.33 -5.43
N GLU A 56 -1.44 8.58 -6.09
CA GLU A 56 -1.51 8.72 -7.54
C GLU A 56 -0.78 9.99 -7.99
N LYS A 57 -0.84 11.08 -7.22
CA LYS A 57 -0.02 12.27 -7.45
C LYS A 57 1.48 11.97 -7.33
N HIS A 58 1.89 11.16 -6.36
CA HIS A 58 3.29 10.72 -6.25
C HIS A 58 3.69 9.82 -7.41
N ARG A 59 2.85 8.86 -7.79
CA ARG A 59 3.04 8.00 -8.97
C ARG A 59 3.26 8.83 -10.23
N LEU A 60 2.40 9.81 -10.49
CA LEU A 60 2.54 10.72 -11.63
C LEU A 60 3.81 11.58 -11.54
N THR A 61 4.22 11.99 -10.33
CA THR A 61 5.50 12.66 -10.09
C THR A 61 6.70 11.77 -10.43
N VAL A 62 6.62 10.46 -10.16
CA VAL A 62 7.67 9.49 -10.52
C VAL A 62 7.75 9.32 -12.04
N ILE A 63 6.63 9.19 -12.74
CA ILE A 63 6.57 9.13 -14.21
C ILE A 63 7.18 10.41 -14.80
N ALA A 64 6.77 11.58 -14.32
CA ALA A 64 7.34 12.87 -14.72
C ALA A 64 8.86 12.96 -14.48
N ALA A 65 9.33 12.41 -13.37
CA ALA A 65 10.77 12.35 -13.05
C ALA A 65 11.54 11.37 -13.94
N ALA A 66 10.88 10.35 -14.49
CA ALA A 66 11.46 9.40 -15.45
C ALA A 66 11.54 10.04 -16.84
N SER A 67 10.45 10.63 -17.33
CA SER A 67 10.34 11.22 -18.67
C SER A 67 11.21 12.47 -18.84
N ALA A 68 11.18 13.41 -17.89
CA ALA A 68 12.03 14.62 -17.95
C ALA A 68 13.41 14.42 -17.30
N GLY A 69 13.68 13.23 -16.77
CA GLY A 69 14.87 12.91 -16.00
C GLY A 69 16.11 12.61 -16.85
N ARG A 70 17.13 12.11 -16.17
CA ARG A 70 18.25 11.44 -16.87
C ARG A 70 17.79 10.03 -17.23
N PRO A 71 18.06 9.54 -18.45
CA PRO A 71 17.78 8.16 -18.83
C PRO A 71 18.45 7.15 -17.90
N GLY A 72 17.87 5.95 -17.78
CA GLY A 72 18.45 4.84 -17.03
C GLY A 72 18.37 4.96 -15.50
N ARG A 73 17.48 5.81 -14.96
CA ARG A 73 17.21 5.82 -13.52
C ARG A 73 16.36 4.61 -13.13
N LEU A 74 16.83 3.87 -12.13
CA LEU A 74 16.07 2.83 -11.47
C LEU A 74 15.31 3.42 -10.27
N PHE A 75 13.99 3.50 -10.37
CA PHE A 75 13.12 3.91 -9.26
C PHE A 75 12.88 2.72 -8.32
N SER A 76 12.74 2.99 -7.02
CA SER A 76 12.69 1.93 -5.99
C SER A 76 11.88 2.37 -4.77
N HIS A 77 11.76 1.49 -3.77
CA HIS A 77 11.08 1.77 -2.50
C HIS A 77 9.66 2.32 -2.74
N VAL A 78 9.23 3.34 -1.99
CA VAL A 78 7.89 3.95 -2.10
C VAL A 78 7.57 4.48 -3.51
N SER A 79 8.59 4.84 -4.30
CA SER A 79 8.37 5.31 -5.68
C SER A 79 8.08 4.16 -6.64
N ALA A 80 8.80 3.04 -6.52
CA ALA A 80 8.45 1.82 -7.25
C ALA A 80 7.13 1.24 -6.76
N ALA A 81 6.86 1.29 -5.44
CA ALA A 81 5.60 0.83 -4.88
C ALA A 81 4.41 1.60 -5.47
N ALA A 82 4.52 2.93 -5.59
CA ALA A 82 3.50 3.74 -6.24
C ALA A 82 3.29 3.36 -7.72
N ILE A 83 4.37 3.13 -8.49
CA ILE A 83 4.27 2.69 -9.89
C ILE A 83 3.57 1.32 -9.99
N HIS A 84 3.94 0.37 -9.14
CA HIS A 84 3.29 -0.94 -9.01
C HIS A 84 1.86 -0.86 -8.47
N ARG A 85 1.41 0.32 -8.04
CA ARG A 85 0.21 0.52 -7.22
C ARG A 85 0.21 -0.31 -5.93
N LEU A 86 1.37 -0.77 -5.46
CA LEU A 86 1.54 -1.59 -4.27
C LEU A 86 1.27 -0.72 -3.03
N PRO A 87 0.26 -1.03 -2.21
CA PRO A 87 -0.08 -0.18 -1.08
C PRO A 87 1.02 -0.23 -0.01
N VAL A 88 1.31 0.93 0.57
CA VAL A 88 2.29 1.10 1.64
C VAL A 88 1.61 1.81 2.80
N LEU A 89 1.76 1.29 4.01
CA LEU A 89 1.21 1.91 5.21
C LEU A 89 1.97 3.19 5.55
N TRP A 90 1.27 4.33 5.58
CA TRP A 90 1.79 5.68 5.88
C TRP A 90 3.05 6.05 5.07
N PRO A 91 2.95 6.13 3.73
CA PRO A 91 4.11 6.35 2.87
C PRO A 91 4.63 7.79 2.97
N GLN A 92 5.95 7.95 2.86
CA GLN A 92 6.59 9.27 2.74
C GLN A 92 6.72 9.63 1.26
N LEU A 93 5.87 10.54 0.77
CA LEU A 93 5.70 10.84 -0.66
C LEU A 93 6.32 12.18 -1.09
N SER A 94 7.13 12.80 -0.24
CA SER A 94 7.73 14.12 -0.52
C SER A 94 8.88 14.09 -1.53
N HIS A 95 9.47 12.92 -1.77
CA HIS A 95 10.64 12.74 -2.63
C HIS A 95 10.50 11.50 -3.50
N VAL A 96 11.12 11.51 -4.68
CA VAL A 96 11.25 10.29 -5.49
C VAL A 96 12.45 9.47 -5.02
N HIS A 97 12.29 8.16 -4.97
CA HIS A 97 13.28 7.20 -4.47
C HIS A 97 13.92 6.47 -5.64
N VAL A 98 15.24 6.51 -5.72
CA VAL A 98 16.02 5.84 -6.76
C VAL A 98 17.11 4.99 -6.15
N THR A 99 17.45 3.89 -6.81
CA THR A 99 18.56 3.01 -6.42
C THR A 99 19.67 3.09 -7.46
N SER A 100 20.93 3.14 -7.01
CA SER A 100 22.11 3.14 -7.88
C SER A 100 23.30 2.50 -7.16
N PRO A 101 24.21 1.82 -7.88
CA PRO A 101 25.43 1.31 -7.27
C PRO A 101 26.41 2.41 -6.84
N LYS A 102 26.30 3.61 -7.43
CA LYS A 102 27.21 4.73 -7.20
C LYS A 102 26.65 5.71 -6.18
N VAL A 103 27.53 6.28 -5.37
CA VAL A 103 27.20 7.44 -4.54
C VAL A 103 26.91 8.63 -5.47
N GLY A 104 25.68 9.15 -5.37
CA GLY A 104 25.25 10.30 -6.16
C GLY A 104 25.37 11.61 -5.39
N LYS A 105 25.41 12.74 -6.12
CA LYS A 105 25.28 14.07 -5.51
C LYS A 105 23.89 14.24 -4.88
N ARG A 106 23.83 15.02 -3.80
CA ARG A 106 22.58 15.43 -3.14
C ARG A 106 21.69 16.16 -4.15
N ALA A 107 20.40 15.85 -4.16
CA ALA A 107 19.40 16.50 -4.99
C ALA A 107 18.13 16.72 -4.16
N ALA A 108 17.53 17.92 -4.26
CA ALA A 108 16.50 18.36 -3.32
C ALA A 108 15.22 17.51 -3.32
N LYS A 109 14.86 16.86 -4.44
CA LYS A 109 13.63 16.05 -4.58
C LYS A 109 13.89 14.55 -4.70
N ILE A 110 15.12 14.08 -4.46
CA ILE A 110 15.52 12.68 -4.68
C ILE A 110 16.13 12.10 -3.41
N VAL A 111 15.59 10.96 -2.97
CA VAL A 111 16.27 10.06 -2.04
C VAL A 111 17.02 9.00 -2.86
N ARG A 112 18.32 8.85 -2.58
CA ARG A 112 19.18 7.88 -3.27
C ARG A 112 19.54 6.75 -2.32
N HIS A 113 19.25 5.53 -2.75
CA HIS A 113 19.65 4.30 -2.09
C HIS A 113 20.84 3.70 -2.82
N GLN A 114 21.84 3.27 -2.07
CA GLN A 114 23.02 2.65 -2.63
C GLN A 114 22.87 1.14 -2.62
N ALA A 115 22.72 0.53 -3.80
CA ALA A 115 22.73 -0.92 -3.97
C ALA A 115 22.99 -1.27 -5.43
N VAL A 116 23.61 -2.44 -5.64
CA VAL A 116 23.53 -3.15 -6.92
C VAL A 116 22.19 -3.89 -6.95
N VAL A 117 21.46 -3.77 -8.04
CA VAL A 117 20.19 -4.50 -8.26
C VAL A 117 20.43 -5.45 -9.42
N GLU A 118 20.10 -6.72 -9.22
CA GLU A 118 20.24 -7.73 -10.26
C GLU A 118 19.24 -7.49 -11.39
N PRO A 119 19.56 -7.83 -12.65
CA PRO A 119 18.64 -7.61 -13.78
C PRO A 119 17.25 -8.23 -13.58
N GLN A 120 17.16 -9.36 -12.88
CA GLN A 120 15.89 -10.04 -12.57
C GLN A 120 15.00 -9.28 -11.57
N ASP A 121 15.56 -8.31 -10.83
CA ASP A 121 14.83 -7.44 -9.91
C ASP A 121 14.56 -6.06 -10.52
N ILE A 122 14.69 -5.93 -11.85
CA ILE A 122 14.43 -4.70 -12.58
C ILE A 122 13.36 -4.97 -13.63
N GLU A 123 12.35 -4.12 -13.66
CA GLU A 123 11.28 -4.20 -14.65
C GLU A 123 10.86 -2.81 -15.14
N VAL A 124 10.07 -2.77 -16.20
CA VAL A 124 9.51 -1.54 -16.76
C VAL A 124 8.00 -1.59 -16.63
N VAL A 125 7.45 -0.70 -15.80
CA VAL A 125 6.01 -0.57 -15.57
C VAL A 125 5.61 0.85 -15.93
N ASP A 126 4.58 0.99 -16.76
CA ASP A 126 4.12 2.28 -17.29
C ASP A 126 5.23 3.11 -17.96
N GLY A 127 6.24 2.46 -18.54
CA GLY A 127 7.39 3.13 -19.17
C GLY A 127 8.44 3.64 -18.20
N VAL A 128 8.31 3.32 -16.90
CA VAL A 128 9.29 3.66 -15.86
C VAL A 128 10.08 2.43 -15.46
N THR A 129 11.42 2.53 -15.48
CA THR A 129 12.29 1.47 -14.94
C THR A 129 12.25 1.47 -13.41
N VAL A 130 11.73 0.40 -12.83
CA VAL A 130 11.50 0.22 -11.38
C VAL A 130 12.12 -1.07 -10.88
N THR A 131 12.31 -1.18 -9.57
CA THR A 131 12.59 -2.48 -8.93
C THR A 131 11.37 -3.40 -9.05
N SER A 132 11.60 -4.72 -9.12
CA SER A 132 10.52 -5.73 -9.14
C SER A 132 9.57 -5.58 -7.96
N ILE A 133 8.35 -6.12 -8.04
CA ILE A 133 7.41 -6.09 -6.91
C ILE A 133 8.03 -6.71 -5.64
N GLU A 134 8.74 -7.84 -5.73
CA GLU A 134 9.38 -8.49 -4.59
C GLU A 134 10.51 -7.63 -4.02
N ARG A 135 11.37 -7.10 -4.89
CA ARG A 135 12.47 -6.22 -4.46
C ARG A 135 11.94 -4.95 -3.82
N THR A 136 10.91 -4.36 -4.41
CA THR A 136 10.23 -3.17 -3.89
C THR A 136 9.66 -3.42 -2.51
N ALA A 137 8.96 -4.53 -2.30
CA ALA A 137 8.40 -4.90 -1.00
C ALA A 137 9.49 -5.07 0.06
N CYS A 138 10.57 -5.79 -0.26
CA CYS A 138 11.71 -5.96 0.65
C CYS A 138 12.39 -4.63 0.99
N ASP A 139 12.62 -3.76 0.01
CA ASP A 139 13.26 -2.46 0.22
C ASP A 139 12.40 -1.49 1.04
N VAL A 140 11.07 -1.51 0.86
CA VAL A 140 10.14 -0.75 1.71
C VAL A 140 10.11 -1.33 3.13
N ALA A 141 9.93 -2.65 3.26
CA ALA A 141 9.82 -3.31 4.56
C ALA A 141 11.07 -3.12 5.43
N ARG A 142 12.25 -3.23 4.82
CA ARG A 142 13.54 -3.09 5.51
C ARG A 142 13.74 -1.74 6.21
N LEU A 143 13.10 -0.68 5.71
CA LEU A 143 13.26 0.69 6.23
C LEU A 143 12.02 1.19 7.00
N GLY A 144 11.01 0.33 7.19
CA GLY A 144 9.78 0.65 7.92
C GLY A 144 9.78 0.15 9.36
N THR A 145 8.59 0.20 9.97
CA THR A 145 8.24 -0.50 11.20
C THR A 145 7.70 -1.90 10.90
N ASP A 146 7.55 -2.77 11.91
CA ASP A 146 6.99 -4.12 11.73
C ASP A 146 5.62 -4.09 11.02
N ARG A 147 4.79 -3.09 11.35
CA ARG A 147 3.48 -2.86 10.75
C ARG A 147 3.56 -2.49 9.27
N GLN A 148 4.49 -1.58 8.94
CA GLN A 148 4.69 -1.15 7.56
C GLN A 148 5.29 -2.27 6.72
N ALA A 149 6.21 -3.03 7.31
CA ALA A 149 6.82 -4.20 6.69
C ALA A 149 5.76 -5.26 6.39
N LEU A 150 4.94 -5.65 7.36
CA LEU A 150 3.87 -6.63 7.13
C LEU A 150 2.86 -6.15 6.10
N ALA A 151 2.42 -4.90 6.16
CA ALA A 151 1.49 -4.36 5.17
C ALA A 151 1.99 -4.45 3.72
N VAL A 152 3.25 -4.08 3.47
CA VAL A 152 3.79 -4.12 2.11
C VAL A 152 4.12 -5.55 1.66
N LEU A 153 4.59 -6.42 2.57
CA LEU A 153 4.91 -7.81 2.25
C LEU A 153 3.64 -8.62 1.95
N ASP A 154 2.60 -8.48 2.77
CA ASP A 154 1.30 -9.11 2.54
C ASP A 154 0.71 -8.68 1.20
N ALA A 155 0.70 -7.37 0.94
CA ALA A 155 0.18 -6.82 -0.30
C ALA A 155 0.95 -7.30 -1.54
N ALA A 156 2.26 -7.51 -1.42
CA ALA A 156 3.07 -8.08 -2.48
C ALA A 156 2.70 -9.55 -2.71
N LEU A 157 2.62 -10.36 -1.64
CA LEU A 157 2.24 -11.78 -1.72
C LEU A 157 0.83 -11.97 -2.31
N ARG A 158 -0.12 -11.11 -1.97
CA ARG A 158 -1.48 -11.10 -2.55
C ARG A 158 -1.50 -10.83 -4.06
N ARG A 159 -0.47 -10.15 -4.59
CA ARG A 159 -0.35 -9.76 -6.01
C ARG A 159 0.64 -10.61 -6.80
N ASP A 160 0.90 -11.84 -6.36
CA ASP A 160 1.77 -12.82 -7.04
C ASP A 160 3.28 -12.69 -6.75
N ALA A 161 3.70 -11.92 -5.75
CA ALA A 161 5.08 -12.03 -5.26
C ALA A 161 5.35 -13.45 -4.76
N ARG A 162 6.47 -14.03 -5.18
CA ARG A 162 6.83 -15.39 -4.78
C ARG A 162 7.53 -15.39 -3.41
N PRO A 163 7.05 -16.15 -2.41
CA PRO A 163 7.69 -16.23 -1.11
C PRO A 163 9.18 -16.62 -1.19
N GLU A 164 9.53 -17.52 -2.09
CA GLU A 164 10.90 -17.99 -2.33
C GLU A 164 11.78 -16.84 -2.84
N ARG A 165 11.23 -15.96 -3.69
CA ARG A 165 11.96 -14.80 -4.19
C ARG A 165 12.21 -13.77 -3.09
N LEU A 166 11.23 -13.52 -2.22
CA LEU A 166 11.42 -12.63 -1.06
C LEU A 166 12.54 -13.13 -0.13
N ARG A 167 12.62 -14.45 0.09
CA ARG A 167 13.71 -15.06 0.89
C ARG A 167 15.07 -14.91 0.20
N GLN A 168 15.16 -15.15 -1.10
CA GLN A 168 16.40 -14.92 -1.87
C GLN A 168 16.88 -13.46 -1.79
N ILE A 169 15.94 -12.50 -1.87
CA ILE A 169 16.27 -11.08 -1.74
C ILE A 169 16.78 -10.77 -0.32
N LEU A 170 16.12 -11.31 0.72
CA LEU A 170 16.59 -11.18 2.11
C LEU A 170 18.03 -11.69 2.27
N ASP A 171 18.35 -12.87 1.72
CA ASP A 171 19.69 -13.46 1.78
C ASP A 171 20.74 -12.60 1.06
N SER A 172 20.36 -11.98 -0.07
CA SER A 172 21.22 -11.06 -0.82
C SER A 172 21.46 -9.70 -0.13
N CYS A 173 20.59 -9.34 0.83
CA CYS A 173 20.62 -8.05 1.53
C CYS A 173 21.57 -8.02 2.74
N ARG A 174 22.57 -8.91 2.81
CA ARG A 174 23.54 -8.93 3.92
C ARG A 174 24.26 -7.58 4.03
N GLY A 175 24.25 -6.99 5.23
CA GLY A 175 24.87 -5.69 5.51
C GLY A 175 24.04 -4.48 5.10
N PHE A 176 22.86 -4.68 4.50
CA PHE A 176 21.97 -3.58 4.17
C PHE A 176 21.31 -3.02 5.43
N LYS A 177 21.21 -1.68 5.51
CA LYS A 177 20.59 -0.98 6.65
C LYS A 177 19.18 -1.54 6.93
N GLY A 178 18.90 -1.98 8.15
CA GLY A 178 17.56 -2.45 8.52
C GLY A 178 17.21 -3.86 8.04
N VAL A 179 18.15 -4.63 7.49
CA VAL A 179 17.90 -6.03 7.07
C VAL A 179 17.31 -6.90 8.19
N GLU A 180 17.61 -6.58 9.45
CA GLU A 180 17.02 -7.25 10.61
C GLU A 180 15.49 -7.08 10.68
N MET A 181 14.96 -5.91 10.28
CA MET A 181 13.52 -5.67 10.18
C MET A 181 12.89 -6.65 9.19
N LEU A 182 13.48 -6.80 8.01
CA LEU A 182 12.99 -7.74 7.00
C LEU A 182 13.10 -9.20 7.48
N ARG A 183 14.22 -9.55 8.13
CA ARG A 183 14.45 -10.90 8.69
C ARG A 183 13.39 -11.29 9.72
N ARG A 184 13.04 -10.35 10.60
CA ARG A 184 12.01 -10.55 11.64
C ARG A 184 10.61 -10.64 11.06
N THR A 185 10.27 -9.83 10.06
CA THR A 185 8.88 -9.66 9.59
C THR A 185 8.50 -10.61 8.47
N LEU A 186 9.43 -10.99 7.60
CA LEU A 186 9.15 -11.88 6.46
C LEU A 186 8.52 -13.23 6.84
N PRO A 187 8.94 -13.91 7.94
CA PRO A 187 8.28 -15.15 8.39
C PRO A 187 6.80 -14.98 8.75
N HIS A 188 6.36 -13.76 9.04
CA HIS A 188 4.98 -13.43 9.39
C HIS A 188 4.20 -12.83 8.21
N ALA A 189 4.78 -12.72 7.02
CA ALA A 189 4.07 -12.23 5.83
C ALA A 189 2.99 -13.25 5.39
N ASN A 190 1.82 -12.76 5.01
CA ASN A 190 0.67 -13.57 4.67
C ASN A 190 -0.13 -12.98 3.49
N ALA A 191 -0.35 -13.78 2.45
CA ALA A 191 -1.15 -13.38 1.27
C ALA A 191 -2.65 -13.20 1.59
N SER A 192 -3.13 -13.76 2.70
CA SER A 192 -4.56 -13.71 3.07
C SER A 192 -5.04 -12.34 3.54
N SER A 193 -4.15 -11.43 3.95
CA SER A 193 -4.55 -10.05 4.26
C SER A 193 -5.03 -9.35 2.98
N GLU A 194 -6.29 -8.95 2.93
CA GLU A 194 -6.89 -8.38 1.72
C GLU A 194 -6.72 -6.86 1.62
N SER A 195 -6.35 -6.22 2.73
CA SER A 195 -6.21 -4.79 2.86
C SER A 195 -5.04 -4.39 3.78
N VAL A 196 -4.58 -3.14 3.63
CA VAL A 196 -3.56 -2.56 4.53
C VAL A 196 -4.05 -2.55 5.98
N GLY A 197 -5.35 -2.35 6.20
CA GLY A 197 -5.95 -2.33 7.53
C GLY A 197 -5.98 -3.70 8.18
N GLU A 198 -6.25 -4.77 7.43
CA GLU A 198 -6.09 -6.14 7.93
C GLU A 198 -4.64 -6.44 8.29
N SER A 199 -3.68 -6.13 7.42
CA SER A 199 -2.25 -6.32 7.73
C SER A 199 -1.82 -5.54 8.98
N LEU A 200 -2.31 -4.30 9.14
CA LEU A 200 -2.06 -3.49 10.34
C LEU A 200 -2.70 -4.11 11.59
N SER A 201 -3.94 -4.57 11.49
CA SER A 201 -4.66 -5.24 12.58
C SER A 201 -3.88 -6.45 13.06
N ARG A 202 -3.45 -7.30 12.12
CA ARG A 202 -2.66 -8.48 12.40
C ARG A 202 -1.29 -8.14 12.99
N ALA A 203 -0.61 -7.12 12.46
CA ALA A 203 0.65 -6.67 13.03
C ALA A 203 0.49 -6.25 14.50
N ILE A 204 -0.57 -5.52 14.85
CA ILE A 204 -0.83 -5.11 16.23
C ILE A 204 -1.18 -6.33 17.12
N MET A 205 -1.93 -7.30 16.61
CA MET A 205 -2.20 -8.54 17.34
C MET A 205 -0.91 -9.32 17.61
N LEU A 206 -0.03 -9.46 16.62
CA LEU A 206 1.26 -10.15 16.75
C LEU A 206 2.25 -9.45 17.68
N GLU A 207 2.13 -8.13 17.85
CA GLU A 207 2.88 -7.38 18.86
C GLU A 207 2.47 -7.72 20.30
N SER A 208 1.33 -8.40 20.51
CA SER A 208 0.77 -8.74 21.82
C SER A 208 0.92 -10.25 22.09
N PRO A 209 1.95 -10.70 22.82
CA PRO A 209 2.26 -12.13 22.95
C PRO A 209 1.19 -12.96 23.67
N ASP A 210 0.31 -12.32 24.45
CA ASP A 210 -0.79 -12.96 25.17
C ASP A 210 -2.08 -13.04 24.34
N LEU A 211 -2.09 -12.51 23.12
CA LEU A 211 -3.18 -12.73 22.18
C LEU A 211 -2.94 -14.02 21.38
N PRO A 212 -3.98 -14.84 21.17
CA PRO A 212 -3.92 -15.94 20.23
C PRO A 212 -3.52 -15.44 18.83
N VAL A 213 -2.68 -16.18 18.13
CA VAL A 213 -2.34 -15.89 16.74
C VAL A 213 -3.63 -15.96 15.90
N PRO A 214 -4.01 -14.90 15.17
CA PRO A 214 -5.25 -14.91 14.41
C PRO A 214 -5.12 -15.78 13.15
N GLN A 215 -6.11 -16.61 12.90
CA GLN A 215 -6.33 -17.20 11.57
C GLN A 215 -7.00 -16.13 10.68
N GLN A 216 -6.69 -16.08 9.39
CA GLN A 216 -7.25 -15.09 8.48
C GLN A 216 -8.17 -15.72 7.44
N GLN A 217 -9.17 -14.96 6.99
CA GLN A 217 -10.07 -15.32 5.88
C GLN A 217 -10.73 -16.69 6.08
N VAL A 218 -11.17 -16.98 7.31
CA VAL A 218 -11.72 -18.29 7.71
C VAL A 218 -13.18 -18.39 7.27
N GLU A 219 -13.52 -19.50 6.61
CA GLU A 219 -14.92 -19.83 6.32
C GLU A 219 -15.59 -20.47 7.53
N ILE A 220 -16.70 -19.87 7.96
CA ILE A 220 -17.55 -20.38 9.02
C ILE A 220 -18.78 -21.04 8.39
N VAL A 221 -19.07 -22.25 8.84
CA VAL A 221 -20.23 -23.05 8.44
C VAL A 221 -21.12 -23.33 9.65
N ASP A 222 -22.40 -23.62 9.42
CA ASP A 222 -23.29 -24.11 10.48
C ASP A 222 -23.07 -25.61 10.78
N ASP A 223 -23.80 -26.14 11.77
CA ASP A 223 -23.76 -27.56 12.17
C ASP A 223 -24.12 -28.54 11.03
N HIS A 224 -24.71 -28.05 9.94
CA HIS A 224 -25.05 -28.83 8.75
C HIS A 224 -24.04 -28.64 7.60
N GLY A 225 -22.94 -27.93 7.83
CA GLY A 225 -21.90 -27.64 6.84
C GLY A 225 -22.29 -26.55 5.85
N LYS A 226 -23.35 -25.78 6.10
CA LYS A 226 -23.77 -24.68 5.23
C LYS A 226 -22.96 -23.43 5.54
N PHE A 227 -22.38 -22.82 4.50
CA PHE A 227 -21.65 -21.56 4.61
C PHE A 227 -22.47 -20.44 5.27
N ILE A 228 -21.87 -19.78 6.25
CA ILE A 228 -22.41 -18.61 6.94
C ILE A 228 -21.69 -17.34 6.47
N ALA A 229 -20.36 -17.32 6.61
CA ALA A 229 -19.53 -16.16 6.33
C ALA A 229 -18.06 -16.56 6.13
N ARG A 230 -17.32 -15.73 5.39
CA ARG A 230 -15.85 -15.71 5.44
C ARG A 230 -15.46 -14.49 6.27
N VAL A 231 -14.68 -14.70 7.34
CA VAL A 231 -14.34 -13.65 8.30
C VAL A 231 -12.88 -13.24 8.20
N ASP A 232 -12.59 -11.97 8.44
CA ASP A 232 -11.21 -11.45 8.31
C ASP A 232 -10.25 -12.14 9.27
N PHE A 233 -10.67 -12.28 10.53
CA PHE A 233 -9.87 -12.88 11.60
C PHE A 233 -10.70 -13.84 12.45
N LEU A 234 -10.10 -14.97 12.83
CA LEU A 234 -10.61 -15.87 13.86
C LEU A 234 -9.53 -16.10 14.92
N LEU A 235 -9.83 -15.71 16.17
CA LEU A 235 -8.96 -15.89 17.32
C LEU A 235 -9.50 -16.97 18.25
N ALA A 236 -8.62 -17.88 18.66
CA ALA A 236 -8.92 -19.00 19.57
C ALA A 236 -10.17 -19.82 19.17
N ASN A 237 -10.48 -19.89 17.87
CA ASN A 237 -11.66 -20.57 17.31
C ASN A 237 -13.01 -20.10 17.90
N ARG A 238 -13.06 -18.91 18.52
CA ARG A 238 -14.24 -18.42 19.24
C ARG A 238 -14.54 -16.94 19.01
N VAL A 239 -13.53 -16.12 18.71
CA VAL A 239 -13.69 -14.69 18.47
C VAL A 239 -13.50 -14.38 17.00
N VAL A 240 -14.55 -13.89 16.35
CA VAL A 240 -14.52 -13.35 15.00
C VAL A 240 -14.14 -11.87 15.06
N GLY A 241 -13.10 -11.50 14.33
CA GLY A 241 -12.64 -10.13 14.20
C GLY A 241 -12.78 -9.63 12.77
N GLU A 242 -13.29 -8.41 12.62
CA GLU A 242 -13.58 -7.81 11.31
C GLU A 242 -13.03 -6.38 11.24
N PHE A 243 -12.25 -6.10 10.21
CA PHE A 243 -11.74 -4.76 9.96
C PHE A 243 -12.67 -4.01 9.00
N ASP A 244 -13.28 -2.95 9.49
CA ASP A 244 -14.10 -2.07 8.67
C ASP A 244 -13.28 -0.90 8.13
N GLY A 245 -12.83 -1.04 6.89
CA GLY A 245 -11.97 -0.06 6.22
C GLY A 245 -12.62 1.28 5.91
N MET A 246 -13.93 1.46 6.12
CA MET A 246 -14.69 2.68 5.86
C MET A 246 -14.32 3.39 4.55
N ILE A 247 -14.73 2.81 3.42
CA ILE A 247 -15.20 3.57 2.24
C ILE A 247 -16.51 2.95 1.77
N LYS A 248 -17.63 3.34 2.39
CA LYS A 248 -18.97 3.21 1.80
C LYS A 248 -19.83 4.43 2.16
N TYR A 249 -19.36 5.64 1.86
CA TYR A 249 -20.23 6.83 1.85
C TYR A 249 -20.03 7.76 0.65
N ASN A 250 -19.40 7.27 -0.43
CA ASN A 250 -19.59 7.84 -1.75
C ASN A 250 -20.23 6.75 -2.60
N GLY A 251 -21.56 6.83 -2.72
CA GLY A 251 -22.42 5.74 -3.17
C GLY A 251 -22.03 5.16 -4.52
N THR A 252 -21.77 3.86 -4.53
CA THR A 252 -22.32 2.85 -5.46
C THR A 252 -21.67 1.51 -5.10
N VAL A 253 -22.37 0.68 -4.34
CA VAL A 253 -22.06 -0.74 -4.21
C VAL A 253 -23.33 -1.47 -4.58
N GLY A 254 -23.47 -1.77 -5.87
CA GLY A 254 -24.62 -2.45 -6.45
C GLY A 254 -25.88 -1.59 -6.56
N ASP A 255 -26.82 -2.03 -7.39
CA ASP A 255 -28.18 -1.49 -7.52
C ASP A 255 -29.05 -1.73 -6.27
N ASP A 256 -28.49 -2.34 -5.22
CA ASP A 256 -29.22 -2.67 -4.00
C ASP A 256 -29.24 -1.49 -3.01
N PRO A 257 -30.39 -1.16 -2.42
CA PRO A 257 -30.50 -0.10 -1.43
C PRO A 257 -29.58 -0.31 -0.22
N ALA A 258 -29.01 0.77 0.31
CA ALA A 258 -28.14 0.75 1.49
C ALA A 258 -28.75 0.02 2.70
N TRP A 259 -30.09 0.08 2.87
CA TRP A 259 -30.77 -0.61 3.96
C TRP A 259 -30.68 -2.14 3.87
N LYS A 260 -30.60 -2.71 2.66
CA LYS A 260 -30.52 -4.15 2.44
C LYS A 260 -29.16 -4.71 2.86
N THR A 261 -28.08 -3.98 2.56
CA THR A 261 -26.72 -4.34 3.01
C THR A 261 -26.65 -4.41 4.54
N VAL A 262 -27.22 -3.43 5.23
CA VAL A 262 -27.26 -3.40 6.71
C VAL A 262 -28.06 -4.58 7.28
N VAL A 263 -29.19 -4.93 6.65
CA VAL A 263 -30.00 -6.08 7.06
C VAL A 263 -29.22 -7.39 6.86
N ASP A 264 -28.56 -7.56 5.70
CA ASP A 264 -27.79 -8.76 5.40
C ASP A 264 -26.58 -8.94 6.32
N GLU A 265 -25.89 -7.85 6.66
CA GLU A 265 -24.80 -7.85 7.65
C GLU A 265 -25.31 -8.24 9.03
N LYS A 266 -26.44 -7.69 9.48
CA LYS A 266 -27.04 -8.04 10.77
C LYS A 266 -27.45 -9.52 10.83
N VAL A 267 -28.11 -10.03 9.78
CA VAL A 267 -28.51 -11.44 9.69
C VAL A 267 -27.29 -12.36 9.74
N ARG A 268 -26.17 -11.95 9.11
CA ARG A 268 -24.92 -12.71 9.15
C ARG A 268 -24.31 -12.74 10.54
N GLU A 269 -24.28 -11.60 11.23
CA GLU A 269 -23.77 -11.50 12.60
C GLU A 269 -24.61 -12.34 13.56
N ASP A 270 -25.95 -12.31 13.44
CA ASP A 270 -26.85 -13.13 14.25
C ASP A 270 -26.61 -14.63 14.05
N LYS A 271 -26.31 -15.08 12.82
CA LYS A 271 -25.93 -16.46 12.53
C LYS A 271 -24.60 -16.85 13.18
N LEU A 272 -23.58 -15.98 13.10
CA LEU A 272 -22.30 -16.22 13.77
C LEU A 272 -22.47 -16.35 15.29
N ARG A 273 -23.29 -15.47 15.89
CA ARG A 273 -23.60 -15.53 17.32
C ARG A 273 -24.38 -16.79 17.70
N ALA A 274 -25.31 -17.24 16.86
CA ALA A 274 -26.03 -18.49 17.07
C ALA A 274 -25.09 -19.72 17.08
N GLN A 275 -23.95 -19.65 16.39
CA GLN A 275 -22.89 -20.67 16.43
C GLN A 275 -21.91 -20.48 17.61
N GLY A 276 -22.18 -19.54 18.52
CA GLY A 276 -21.36 -19.30 19.71
C GLY A 276 -20.12 -18.45 19.48
N TYR A 277 -20.00 -17.75 18.35
CA TYR A 277 -18.91 -16.82 18.11
C TYR A 277 -19.17 -15.46 18.79
N THR A 278 -18.14 -14.90 19.39
CA THR A 278 -18.11 -13.48 19.77
C THR A 278 -17.58 -12.67 18.60
N VAL A 279 -18.38 -11.73 18.09
CA VAL A 279 -18.00 -10.87 16.96
C VAL A 279 -17.52 -9.51 17.48
N VAL A 280 -16.36 -9.06 17.00
CA VAL A 280 -15.79 -7.74 17.30
C VAL A 280 -15.37 -7.06 15.99
N ARG A 281 -15.77 -5.80 15.82
CA ARG A 281 -15.47 -4.99 14.65
C ARG A 281 -14.64 -3.77 15.07
N TRP A 282 -13.75 -3.32 14.21
CA TRP A 282 -12.92 -2.14 14.44
C TRP A 282 -12.60 -1.41 13.14
N THR A 283 -12.24 -0.14 13.25
CA THR A 283 -11.98 0.78 12.14
C THR A 283 -10.54 1.28 12.19
N TRP A 284 -10.18 2.14 11.23
CA TRP A 284 -8.91 2.89 11.28
C TRP A 284 -8.72 3.70 12.57
N GLN A 285 -9.81 4.23 13.16
CA GLN A 285 -9.73 5.03 14.39
C GLN A 285 -9.33 4.18 15.57
N ASP A 286 -9.86 2.96 15.65
CA ASP A 286 -9.52 2.00 16.71
C ASP A 286 -8.06 1.54 16.59
N LEU A 287 -7.56 1.31 15.37
CA LEU A 287 -6.15 0.93 15.13
C LEU A 287 -5.15 2.05 15.47
N ALA A 288 -5.61 3.31 15.51
CA ALA A 288 -4.76 4.43 15.92
C ALA A 288 -4.43 4.38 17.41
N ASP A 289 -5.34 3.88 18.25
CA ASP A 289 -5.10 3.61 19.67
C ASP A 289 -4.91 2.10 19.90
N LYS A 290 -3.63 1.69 19.83
CA LYS A 290 -3.22 0.30 20.02
C LYS A 290 -3.70 -0.29 21.35
N ALA A 291 -3.71 0.52 22.42
CA ALA A 291 -4.06 0.04 23.75
C ALA A 291 -5.57 -0.20 23.86
N ALA A 292 -6.37 0.70 23.29
CA ALA A 292 -7.81 0.52 23.18
C ALA A 292 -8.17 -0.70 22.31
N PHE A 293 -7.52 -0.84 21.15
CA PHE A 293 -7.71 -2.00 20.27
C PHE A 293 -7.37 -3.31 20.97
N TYR A 294 -6.22 -3.39 21.64
CA TYR A 294 -5.84 -4.55 22.46
C TYR A 294 -6.88 -4.85 23.55
N ALA A 295 -7.33 -3.84 24.29
CA ALA A 295 -8.32 -4.00 25.34
C ALA A 295 -9.67 -4.51 24.79
N GLN A 296 -10.06 -4.06 23.61
CA GLN A 296 -11.25 -4.52 22.90
C GLN A 296 -11.16 -6.01 22.55
N ILE A 297 -10.03 -6.46 21.97
CA ILE A 297 -9.80 -7.87 21.63
C ILE A 297 -9.74 -8.73 22.91
N LYS A 298 -9.01 -8.32 23.95
CA LYS A 298 -8.99 -9.06 25.23
C LYS A 298 -10.37 -9.16 25.87
N LYS A 299 -11.19 -8.11 25.78
CA LYS A 299 -12.57 -8.15 26.28
C LYS A 299 -13.40 -9.18 25.51
N ALA A 300 -13.27 -9.22 24.19
CA ALA A 300 -13.97 -10.21 23.36
C ALA A 300 -13.53 -11.65 23.69
N LEU A 301 -12.22 -11.89 23.88
CA LEU A 301 -11.69 -13.20 24.29
C LEU A 301 -12.26 -13.64 25.65
N ARG A 302 -12.26 -12.76 26.65
CA ARG A 302 -12.87 -13.06 27.97
C ARG A 302 -14.36 -13.34 27.86
N SER A 303 -15.09 -12.55 27.08
CA SER A 303 -16.53 -12.79 26.85
C SER A 303 -16.81 -14.11 26.14
N ALA A 304 -15.85 -14.61 25.35
CA ALA A 304 -15.90 -15.90 24.68
C ALA A 304 -15.38 -17.07 25.55
N GLY A 305 -15.02 -16.83 26.81
CA GLY A 305 -14.48 -17.84 27.73
C GLY A 305 -13.05 -18.28 27.42
N VAL A 306 -12.27 -17.42 26.75
CA VAL A 306 -10.85 -17.63 26.47
C VAL A 306 -10.05 -16.74 27.43
N GLU A 307 -9.30 -17.36 28.35
CA GLU A 307 -8.43 -16.67 29.33
C GLU A 307 -7.08 -16.23 28.71
#